data_AF-A0A4Q5M0W8-F1
#
_entry.id   AF-A0A4Q5M0W8-F1
#
_cell.length_a   1.000
_cell.length_b   1.000
_cell.length_c   1.000
_cell.angle_alpha   90.00
_cell.angle_beta   90.00
_cell.angle_gamma   90.00
#
_symmetry.space_group_name_H-M   'P 1'
#
loop_
_entity.id
_entity.type
_entity.pdbx_description
1 polymer ?
#
loop_
_entity_poly.entity_id
_entity_poly.type
_entity_poly.pdbx_seq_one_letter_code
_entity_poly.pdbx_strand_id
1 'polypeptide(L)' 'MKVTIGITHEACPVTLLITEPITSGTVVKKAIQITATNKVSGALVTYRAVESVTLQPGFSATAGGKRFFQAIIAGFP' A
#
# COMPACT_ATOMS: atom_id res chain seq x y z
N MET A 1 4.31 -40.49 -6.70
CA MET A 1 3.47 -39.47 -6.07
C MET A 1 3.85 -38.12 -6.67
N LYS A 2 2.98 -37.54 -7.52
CA LYS A 2 3.25 -36.26 -8.20
C LYS A 2 2.80 -35.13 -7.27
N VAL A 3 3.73 -34.31 -6.80
CA VAL A 3 3.41 -33.09 -6.05
C VAL A 3 3.20 -31.98 -7.07
N THR A 4 1.98 -31.43 -7.13
CA THR A 4 1.65 -30.27 -7.96
C THR A 4 1.68 -29.04 -7.07
N ILE A 5 2.62 -28.13 -7.30
CA ILE A 5 2.69 -26.84 -6.61
C ILE A 5 1.78 -25.87 -7.38
N GLY A 6 0.64 -25.51 -6.80
CA GLY A 6 -0.22 -24.45 -7.33
C GLY A 6 0.38 -23.10 -6.97
N ILE A 7 1.02 -22.42 -7.93
CA ILE A 7 1.42 -21.02 -7.77
C ILE A 7 0.20 -20.16 -8.10
N THR A 8 -0.49 -19.67 -7.07
CA THR A 8 -1.50 -18.62 -7.22
C THR A 8 -0.80 -17.29 -7.47
N HIS A 9 -0.79 -16.83 -8.71
CA HIS A 9 -0.39 -15.46 -9.03
C HIS A 9 -1.57 -14.54 -8.67
N GLU A 10 -1.51 -13.88 -7.49
CA GLU A 10 -2.42 -12.77 -7.23
C GLU A 10 -2.12 -11.69 -8.27
N ALA A 11 -3.06 -11.51 -9.22
CA ALA A 11 -2.96 -10.44 -10.20
C ALA A 11 -2.86 -9.12 -9.45
N CYS A 12 -1.69 -8.49 -9.47
CA CYS A 12 -1.54 -7.23 -8.77
C CYS A 12 -2.23 -6.14 -9.57
N PRO A 13 -3.16 -5.37 -8.96
CA PRO A 13 -3.85 -4.31 -9.69
C PRO A 13 -2.86 -3.34 -10.32
N VAL A 14 -3.11 -2.99 -11.58
CA VAL A 14 -2.25 -2.06 -12.34
C VAL A 14 -2.27 -0.68 -11.68
N THR A 15 -3.43 -0.20 -11.27
CA THR A 15 -3.57 1.10 -10.60
C THR A 15 -4.48 0.97 -9.39
N LEU A 16 -4.10 1.59 -8.28
CA LEU A 16 -4.87 1.63 -7.04
C LEU A 16 -5.06 3.07 -6.59
N LEU A 17 -6.32 3.50 -6.48
CA LEU A 17 -6.70 4.79 -5.91
C LEU A 17 -7.09 4.62 -4.43
N ILE A 18 -6.51 5.42 -3.55
CA ILE A 18 -6.78 5.39 -2.11
C ILE A 18 -7.26 6.77 -1.64
N THR A 19 -8.56 6.87 -1.34
CA THR A 19 -9.23 8.09 -0.88
C THR A 19 -9.69 7.99 0.58
N GLU A 20 -9.94 6.78 1.06
CA GLU A 20 -10.50 6.53 2.38
C GLU A 20 -9.46 6.73 3.49
N PRO A 21 -9.84 7.38 4.61
CA PRO A 21 -8.93 7.58 5.73
C PRO A 21 -8.54 6.24 6.37
N ILE A 22 -7.28 6.11 6.76
CA ILE A 22 -6.77 4.95 7.51
C ILE A 22 -6.47 5.44 8.93
N THR A 23 -7.28 5.00 9.90
CA THR A 23 -7.27 5.53 11.27
C THR A 23 -6.68 4.57 12.31
N SER A 24 -6.46 3.30 11.97
CA SER A 24 -5.92 2.29 12.89
C SER A 24 -5.34 1.07 12.16
N GLY A 25 -4.64 0.23 12.92
CA GLY A 25 -4.13 -1.07 12.46
C GLY A 25 -2.81 -1.02 11.71
N THR A 26 -2.45 -2.18 11.12
CA THR A 26 -1.31 -2.34 10.20
C THR A 26 -1.86 -2.62 8.82
N VAL A 27 -1.66 -1.71 7.87
CA VAL A 27 -2.27 -1.77 6.55
C VAL A 27 -1.19 -1.78 5.47
N VAL A 28 -1.26 -2.77 4.59
CA VAL A 28 -0.40 -2.85 3.39
C VAL A 28 -1.27 -2.76 2.16
N LYS A 29 -0.99 -1.79 1.28
CA LYS A 29 -1.65 -1.63 -0.03
C LYS A 29 -0.63 -1.91 -1.13
N LYS A 30 -1.01 -2.74 -2.11
CA LYS A 30 -0.13 -3.21 -3.18
C LYS A 30 -0.75 -2.94 -4.55
N ALA A 31 0.02 -2.40 -5.49
CA ALA A 31 -0.37 -2.20 -6.89
C ALA A 31 0.87 -1.95 -7.76
N ILE A 32 0.74 -1.90 -9.09
CA ILE A 32 1.83 -1.41 -9.95
C ILE A 32 2.01 0.10 -9.72
N GLN A 33 0.91 0.85 -9.72
CA GLN A 33 0.84 2.28 -9.47
C GLN A 33 -0.17 2.59 -8.35
N ILE A 34 0.19 3.44 -7.40
CA ILE A 34 -0.70 3.88 -6.31
C ILE A 34 -0.89 5.39 -6.41
N THR A 35 -2.14 5.85 -6.37
CA THR A 35 -2.49 7.27 -6.19
C THR A 35 -3.25 7.42 -4.88
N ALA A 36 -2.84 8.36 -4.03
CA ALA A 36 -3.44 8.57 -2.72
C ALA A 36 -3.78 10.05 -2.45
N THR A 37 -4.98 10.28 -1.94
CA THR A 37 -5.46 11.56 -1.40
C THR A 37 -5.91 11.44 0.06
N ASN A 38 -5.77 10.25 0.64
CA ASN A 38 -6.33 9.93 1.93
C ASN A 38 -5.52 10.47 3.11
N LYS A 39 -6.17 10.48 4.28
CA LYS A 39 -5.53 10.82 5.55
C LYS A 39 -5.15 9.54 6.31
N VAL A 40 -3.89 9.41 6.66
CA VAL A 40 -3.35 8.36 7.52
C VAL A 40 -3.11 8.93 8.91
N SER A 41 -3.83 8.42 9.90
CA SER A 41 -3.66 8.77 11.31
C SER A 41 -3.77 7.50 12.14
N GLY A 42 -3.06 7.39 13.26
CA GLY A 42 -3.27 6.26 14.19
C GLY A 42 -2.91 4.85 13.69
N ALA A 43 -2.37 4.71 12.47
CA ALA A 43 -2.05 3.43 11.84
C ALA A 43 -0.58 3.28 11.43
N LEU A 44 -0.16 2.03 11.21
CA LEU A 44 1.08 1.66 10.52
C LEU A 44 0.72 1.35 9.07
N VAL A 45 1.17 2.16 8.13
CA VAL A 45 0.75 2.03 6.72
C VAL A 45 1.95 1.87 5.80
N THR A 46 1.88 0.86 4.95
CA THR A 46 2.82 0.65 3.84
C THR A 46 2.08 0.67 2.52
N TYR A 47 2.40 1.63 1.67
CA TYR A 47 2.03 1.60 0.25
C TYR A 47 3.21 1.00 -0.51
N ARG A 48 3.02 -0.17 -1.10
CA ARG A 48 4.04 -0.86 -1.88
C ARG A 48 3.64 -0.87 -3.35
N ALA A 49 4.32 -0.09 -4.15
CA ALA A 49 4.14 -0.02 -5.58
C ALA A 49 5.33 -0.62 -6.35
N VAL A 50 5.11 -0.98 -7.61
CA VAL A 50 6.18 -1.40 -8.51
C VAL A 50 6.80 -0.21 -9.23
N GLU A 51 5.95 0.66 -9.80
CA GLU A 51 6.38 1.81 -10.61
C GLU A 51 6.32 3.11 -9.83
N SER A 52 5.18 3.42 -9.20
CA SER A 52 4.96 4.74 -8.61
C SER A 52 4.00 4.76 -7.42
N VAL A 53 4.26 5.69 -6.50
CA VAL A 53 3.31 6.14 -5.47
C VAL A 53 3.15 7.65 -5.62
N THR A 54 1.99 8.11 -6.08
CA THR A 54 1.64 9.52 -6.22
C THR A 54 0.78 9.97 -5.04
N LEU A 55 1.31 10.88 -4.23
CA LEU A 55 0.58 11.52 -3.13
C LEU A 55 0.03 12.86 -3.64
N GLN A 56 -1.28 12.94 -3.84
CA GLN A 56 -1.94 14.13 -4.36
C GLN A 56 -2.26 15.12 -3.23
N PRO A 57 -2.49 16.41 -3.56
CA PRO A 57 -2.97 17.38 -2.59
C PRO A 57 -4.19 16.87 -1.81
N GLY A 58 -4.17 17.06 -0.49
CA GLY A 58 -5.15 16.50 0.43
C GLY A 58 -4.68 15.24 1.17
N PHE A 59 -3.65 14.54 0.64
CA PHE A 59 -2.97 13.49 1.38
C PHE A 59 -2.30 14.05 2.64
N SER A 60 -2.46 13.33 3.76
CA SER A 60 -1.70 13.61 4.97
C SER A 60 -1.39 12.34 5.73
N ALA A 61 -0.21 12.29 6.36
CA ALA A 61 0.18 11.22 7.25
C ALA A 61 0.67 11.83 8.56
N THR A 62 -0.07 11.60 9.64
CA THR A 62 0.31 12.10 10.97
C THR A 62 0.88 10.97 11.79
N ALA A 63 2.20 11.00 11.99
CA ALA A 63 2.86 10.07 12.89
C ALA A 63 2.61 10.49 14.35
N GLY A 64 2.11 9.57 15.16
CA GLY A 64 1.99 9.75 16.61
C GLY A 64 2.37 8.46 17.33
N GLY A 65 3.29 8.55 18.29
CA GLY A 65 3.90 7.37 18.92
C GLY A 65 4.81 6.57 17.98
N LYS A 66 4.81 5.23 18.07
CA LYS A 66 5.63 4.31 17.24
C LYS A 66 5.03 4.01 15.85
N ARG A 67 4.24 4.93 15.30
CA ARG A 67 3.50 4.74 14.04
C ARG A 67 4.24 5.38 12.88
N PHE A 68 4.07 4.84 11.67
CA PHE A 68 4.72 5.35 10.47
C PHE A 68 3.81 5.21 9.25
N PHE A 69 4.07 6.08 8.28
CA PHE A 69 3.69 5.90 6.89
C PHE A 69 4.95 5.60 6.09
N GLN A 70 4.89 4.57 5.25
CA GLN A 70 5.97 4.16 4.38
C GLN A 70 5.45 3.98 2.95
N ALA A 71 6.15 4.57 1.99
CA ALA A 71 5.98 4.27 0.58
C ALA A 71 7.22 3.50 0.09
N ILE A 72 7.01 2.34 -0.51
CA ILE A 72 8.07 1.50 -1.07
C ILE A 72 7.81 1.36 -2.57
N ILE A 73 8.80 1.73 -3.38
CA ILE A 73 8.85 1.44 -4.81
C ILE A 73 9.92 0.36 -4.99
N ALA A 74 9.48 -0.88 -4.98
CA ALA A 74 10.31 -2.05 -5.19
C ALA A 74 9.32 -3.13 -5.65
N GLY A 75 9.58 -3.73 -6.80
CA GLY A 75 8.70 -4.72 -7.42
C GLY A 75 8.24 -5.83 -6.46
N PHE A 76 7.27 -6.63 -6.91
CA PHE A 76 6.80 -7.76 -6.09
C PHE A 76 7.96 -8.75 -5.87
N PRO A 77 8.21 -9.19 -4.63
CA PRO A 77 9.03 -10.38 -4.41
C PRO A 77 8.37 -11.62 -5.02
#